data_AF-A0A930YHP5-F1
#
_entry.id   AF-A0A930YHP5-F1
#
_cell.length_a   1.000
_cell.length_b   1.000
_cell.length_c   1.000
_cell.angle_alpha   90.00
_cell.angle_beta   90.00
_cell.angle_gamma   90.00
#
_symmetry.space_group_name_H-M   'P 1'
#
loop_
_entity.id
_entity.type
_entity.pdbx_description
1 polymer ?
#
loop_
_entity_poly.entity_id
_entity_poly.type
_entity_poly.pdbx_seq_one_letter_code
_entity_poly.pdbx_strand_id
1 'polypeptide(L)'
;MTRAVYALMASVLFGALLVATAGFESLLLDRDVITEPDAGPFLGPAMGGAALLVVLLALMRSAALADARDGGAPEVRGTFPAQPLRDARPARRGPRPGDEGGGVPGPRPAPPSPWPAVVSAAAAVWAVMLLVGSVGYAVVRGEAVWLVLFAARYALSPFVLGAVVCAALVVLGTLLVSRAEPAR
;
A
#
# COMPACT_ATOMS: atom_id res chain seq x y z
N MET A 1 -0.41 18.34 4.99
CA MET A 1 0.92 17.71 4.82
C MET A 1 0.93 16.90 3.52
N THR A 2 2.07 16.72 2.86
CA THR A 2 2.13 15.98 1.58
C THR A 2 1.74 14.51 1.82
N ARG A 3 0.91 13.93 0.95
CA ARG A 3 0.45 12.53 1.05
C ARG A 3 1.59 11.51 1.13
N ALA A 4 2.73 11.84 0.51
CA ALA A 4 3.97 11.08 0.61
C ALA A 4 4.50 10.94 2.06
N VAL A 5 4.30 11.95 2.92
CA VAL A 5 4.72 11.90 4.33
C VAL A 5 3.92 10.86 5.09
N TYR A 6 2.60 10.78 4.87
CA TYR A 6 1.77 9.74 5.49
C TYR A 6 2.17 8.35 5.01
N ALA A 7 2.50 8.17 3.72
CA ALA A 7 3.00 6.91 3.21
C ALA A 7 4.32 6.49 3.90
N LEU A 8 5.24 7.44 4.10
CA LEU A 8 6.51 7.17 4.77
C LEU A 8 6.30 6.84 6.26
N MET A 9 5.52 7.62 6.98
CA MET A 9 5.20 7.35 8.39
C MET A 9 4.50 5.99 8.57
N ALA A 10 3.57 5.65 7.69
CA ALA A 10 2.90 4.35 7.69
C ALA A 10 3.86 3.19 7.39
N SER A 11 4.81 3.38 6.48
CA SER A 11 5.84 2.36 6.21
C SER A 11 6.75 2.15 7.43
N VAL A 12 7.15 3.22 8.13
CA VAL A 12 7.94 3.11 9.37
C VAL A 12 7.15 2.38 10.46
N LEU A 13 5.86 2.71 10.62
CA LEU A 13 4.97 2.02 11.54
C LEU A 13 4.85 0.52 11.20
N PHE A 14 4.72 0.18 9.91
CA PHE A 14 4.70 -1.21 9.48
C PHE A 14 6.00 -1.94 9.82
N GLY A 15 7.16 -1.33 9.56
CA GLY A 15 8.45 -1.90 9.93
C GLY A 15 8.57 -2.15 11.44
N ALA A 16 8.13 -1.20 12.27
CA ALA A 16 8.10 -1.35 13.73
C ALA A 16 7.18 -2.50 14.17
N LEU A 17 5.98 -2.62 13.58
CA LEU A 17 5.06 -3.72 13.83
C LEU A 17 5.65 -5.08 13.42
N LEU A 18 6.40 -5.12 12.32
CA LEU A 18 7.04 -6.34 11.84
C LEU A 18 8.15 -6.80 12.80
N VAL A 19 9.00 -5.87 13.25
CA VAL A 19 10.02 -6.14 14.28
C VAL A 19 9.37 -6.58 15.59
N ALA A 20 8.29 -5.92 16.01
CA ALA A 20 7.54 -6.31 17.20
C ALA A 20 6.96 -7.72 17.07
N THR A 21 6.36 -8.05 15.91
CA THR A 21 5.81 -9.39 15.63
C THR A 21 6.91 -10.46 15.71
N ALA A 22 8.06 -10.23 15.08
CA ALA A 22 9.22 -11.12 15.17
C ALA A 22 9.72 -11.30 16.61
N GLY A 23 9.79 -10.20 17.38
CA GLY A 23 10.21 -10.25 18.78
C GLY A 23 9.23 -10.99 19.68
N PHE A 24 7.92 -10.79 19.47
CA PHE A 24 6.88 -11.52 20.19
C PHE A 24 6.92 -13.01 19.86
N GLU A 25 7.11 -13.40 18.60
CA GLU A 25 7.28 -14.80 18.25
C GLU A 25 8.49 -15.45 18.92
N SER A 26 9.62 -14.75 18.92
CA SER A 26 10.83 -15.21 19.60
C SER A 26 10.59 -15.41 21.10
N LEU A 27 9.87 -14.49 21.75
CA LEU A 27 9.56 -14.55 23.18
C LEU A 27 8.50 -15.61 23.53
N LEU A 28 7.46 -15.75 22.71
CA LEU A 28 6.29 -16.62 22.99
C LEU A 28 6.53 -18.06 22.59
N LEU A 29 7.25 -18.29 21.49
CA LEU A 29 7.52 -19.64 20.98
C LEU A 29 8.91 -20.17 21.38
N ASP A 30 9.75 -19.36 22.03
CA ASP A 30 11.14 -19.68 22.39
C ASP A 30 11.93 -20.25 21.20
N ARG A 31 11.68 -19.69 20.03
CA ARG A 31 12.17 -20.17 18.73
C ARG A 31 12.57 -18.97 17.88
N ASP A 32 13.66 -19.11 17.14
CA ASP A 32 13.97 -18.16 16.09
C ASP A 32 12.88 -18.21 15.01
N VAL A 33 12.59 -17.03 14.42
CA VAL A 33 11.56 -16.82 13.36
C VAL A 33 11.73 -17.80 12.19
N ILE A 34 12.94 -18.32 11.98
CA ILE A 34 13.21 -19.43 11.07
C ILE A 34 14.01 -20.49 11.84
N THR A 35 13.36 -21.61 12.15
CA THR A 35 13.88 -22.67 13.01
C THR A 35 14.78 -23.67 12.28
N GLU A 36 14.94 -23.53 10.96
CA GLU A 36 15.82 -24.39 10.17
C GLU A 36 17.28 -23.89 10.24
N PRO A 37 18.23 -24.68 10.81
CA PRO A 37 19.63 -24.28 11.01
C PRO A 37 20.39 -23.93 9.72
N ASP A 38 19.88 -24.35 8.55
CA ASP A 38 20.46 -24.10 7.24
C ASP A 38 19.89 -22.86 6.52
N ALA A 39 18.96 -22.11 7.11
CA ALA A 39 18.26 -21.03 6.40
C ALA A 39 19.08 -19.74 6.20
N GLY A 40 20.24 -19.63 6.87
CA GLY A 40 21.09 -18.45 6.83
C GLY A 40 20.51 -17.24 7.59
N PRO A 41 21.32 -16.49 8.35
CA PRO A 41 20.85 -15.43 9.24
C PRO A 41 20.16 -14.24 8.52
N PHE A 42 20.27 -14.17 7.19
CA PHE A 42 19.74 -13.08 6.39
C PHE A 42 18.35 -13.32 5.80
N LEU A 43 17.81 -14.55 5.85
CA LEU A 43 16.52 -14.86 5.20
C LEU A 43 15.35 -14.11 5.84
N GLY A 44 15.30 -14.05 7.18
CA GLY A 44 14.29 -13.31 7.93
C GLY A 44 14.33 -11.80 7.65
N PRO A 45 15.50 -11.14 7.81
CA PRO A 45 15.66 -9.73 7.44
C PRO A 45 15.32 -9.43 5.97
N ALA A 46 15.69 -10.30 5.04
CA ALA A 46 15.39 -10.12 3.61
C ALA A 46 13.87 -10.18 3.34
N MET A 47 13.15 -11.14 3.93
CA MET A 47 11.69 -11.22 3.84
C MET A 47 11.02 -9.96 4.41
N GLY A 48 11.43 -9.54 5.61
CA GLY A 48 10.87 -8.35 6.26
C GLY A 48 11.14 -7.07 5.46
N GLY A 49 12.35 -6.92 4.92
CA GLY A 49 12.73 -5.81 4.05
C GLY A 49 11.92 -5.79 2.75
N ALA A 50 11.70 -6.95 2.12
CA ALA A 50 10.89 -7.04 0.92
C ALA A 50 9.41 -6.70 1.19
N ALA A 51 8.85 -7.18 2.30
CA ALA A 51 7.49 -6.82 2.74
C ALA A 51 7.35 -5.31 2.99
N LEU A 52 8.33 -4.70 3.67
CA LEU A 52 8.37 -3.26 3.91
C LEU A 52 8.38 -2.47 2.61
N LEU A 53 9.19 -2.89 1.63
CA LEU A 53 9.25 -2.28 0.30
C LEU A 53 7.88 -2.36 -0.41
N VAL A 54 7.21 -3.52 -0.36
CA VAL A 54 5.88 -3.70 -0.96
C VAL A 54 4.85 -2.74 -0.35
N VAL A 55 4.82 -2.62 0.98
CA VAL A 55 3.89 -1.70 1.66
C VAL A 55 4.20 -0.25 1.28
N LEU A 56 5.47 0.15 1.29
CA LEU A 56 5.89 1.49 0.88
C LEU A 56 5.46 1.79 -0.57
N LEU A 57 5.73 0.88 -1.51
CA LEU A 57 5.37 1.04 -2.92
C LEU A 57 3.85 1.07 -3.12
N ALA A 58 3.09 0.25 -2.39
CA ALA A 58 1.63 0.26 -2.44
C ALA A 58 1.06 1.62 -1.98
N LEU A 59 1.60 2.19 -0.90
CA LEU A 59 1.19 3.49 -0.37
C LEU A 59 1.66 4.67 -1.25
N MET A 60 2.86 4.60 -1.81
CA MET A 60 3.34 5.60 -2.76
C MET A 60 2.54 5.60 -4.06
N ARG A 61 2.21 4.41 -4.59
CA ARG A 61 1.37 4.28 -5.78
C ARG A 61 -0.05 4.78 -5.52
N SER A 62 -0.61 4.52 -4.35
CA SER A 62 -1.95 5.02 -3.99
C SER A 62 -1.96 6.54 -3.86
N ALA A 63 -0.93 7.14 -3.28
CA ALA A 63 -0.75 8.59 -3.23
C ALA A 63 -0.62 9.19 -4.64
N ALA A 64 0.23 8.63 -5.50
CA ALA A 64 0.43 9.10 -6.87
C ALA A 64 -0.85 8.97 -7.74
N LEU A 65 -1.61 7.89 -7.59
CA LEU A 65 -2.90 7.69 -8.27
C LEU A 65 -3.95 8.70 -7.77
N ALA A 66 -3.94 9.04 -6.49
CA ALA A 66 -4.84 10.03 -5.93
C ALA A 66 -4.50 11.45 -6.45
N ASP A 67 -3.21 11.79 -6.51
CA ASP A 67 -2.77 13.10 -7.05
C ASP A 67 -3.08 13.25 -8.55
N ALA A 68 -2.97 12.17 -9.32
CA ALA A 68 -3.38 12.14 -10.73
C ALA A 68 -4.90 12.33 -10.92
N ARG A 69 -5.72 11.81 -9.98
CA ARG A 69 -7.19 12.01 -9.98
C ARG A 69 -7.59 13.42 -9.58
N ASP A 70 -6.86 14.01 -8.64
CA ASP A 70 -7.10 15.37 -8.17
C ASP A 70 -6.58 16.44 -9.16
N GLY A 71 -5.98 16.03 -10.29
CA GLY A 71 -5.55 16.92 -11.37
C GLY A 71 -4.28 17.71 -11.04
N GLY A 72 -3.44 17.21 -10.12
CA GLY A 72 -2.17 17.82 -9.74
C GLY A 72 -1.14 17.77 -10.86
N ALA A 73 -1.27 18.64 -11.85
CA ALA A 73 -0.10 19.06 -12.62
C ALA A 73 0.89 19.67 -11.61
N PRO A 74 2.18 19.28 -11.60
CA PRO A 74 3.17 19.89 -10.73
C PRO A 74 3.10 21.40 -10.97
N GLU A 75 2.86 22.15 -9.91
CA GLU A 75 2.83 23.60 -9.93
C GLU A 75 4.24 24.05 -10.33
N VAL A 76 4.47 24.20 -11.63
CA VAL A 76 5.66 24.84 -12.17
C VAL A 76 5.57 26.26 -11.66
N ARG A 77 6.22 26.52 -10.53
CA ARG A 77 6.42 27.85 -9.96
C ARG A 77 7.45 28.59 -10.82
N GLY A 78 7.11 28.74 -12.09
CA GLY A 78 7.82 29.52 -13.07
C GLY A 78 7.26 30.94 -13.04
N THR A 79 8.16 31.91 -13.05
CA THR A 79 7.93 33.36 -13.07
C THR A 79 7.27 33.87 -14.37
N PHE A 80 6.47 33.06 -15.06
CA PHE A 80 5.90 33.40 -16.36
C PHE A 80 4.38 33.12 -16.41
N PRO A 81 3.55 34.12 -16.78
CA PRO A 81 2.11 33.93 -16.93
C PRO A 81 1.81 33.21 -18.24
N ALA A 82 1.96 31.88 -18.26
CA ALA A 82 1.39 31.06 -19.32
C ALA A 82 -0.08 30.80 -19.01
N GLN A 83 -0.90 31.77 -19.38
CA GLN A 83 -2.36 31.70 -19.35
C GLN A 83 -2.83 30.48 -20.15
N PRO A 84 -3.49 29.48 -19.53
CA PRO A 84 -3.98 28.34 -20.28
C PRO A 84 -5.09 28.81 -21.22
N LEU A 85 -4.92 28.52 -22.50
CA LEU A 85 -5.90 28.70 -23.55
C LEU A 85 -7.12 27.81 -23.24
N ARG A 86 -7.99 28.25 -22.32
CA ARG A 86 -9.35 27.72 -22.24
C ARG A 86 -10.09 28.29 -23.44
N ASP A 87 -10.03 27.52 -24.50
CA ASP A 87 -10.97 27.39 -25.59
C ASP A 87 -12.17 28.34 -25.49
N ALA A 88 -12.25 29.19 -26.50
CA ALA A 88 -13.47 29.78 -26.98
C ALA A 88 -14.57 28.71 -27.09
N ARG A 89 -15.35 28.51 -26.02
CA ARG A 89 -16.68 27.93 -26.16
C ARG A 89 -17.50 28.91 -26.99
N PRO A 90 -18.08 28.50 -28.13
CA PRO A 90 -19.02 29.36 -28.82
C PRO A 90 -20.13 29.71 -27.84
N ALA A 91 -20.45 31.00 -27.78
CA ALA A 91 -21.45 31.58 -26.91
C ALA A 91 -22.68 30.67 -26.81
N ARG A 92 -22.93 30.16 -25.60
CA ARG A 92 -24.10 29.35 -25.29
C ARG A 92 -25.32 30.20 -25.66
N ARG A 93 -26.07 29.75 -26.68
CA ARG A 93 -27.41 30.27 -27.02
C ARG A 93 -28.22 30.48 -25.74
N GLY A 94 -28.93 31.61 -25.68
CA GLY A 94 -29.52 32.23 -24.50
C GLY A 94 -30.51 31.37 -23.68
N PRO A 95 -31.12 31.99 -22.65
CA PRO A 95 -31.92 31.30 -21.65
C PRO A 95 -33.08 30.54 -22.30
N ARG A 96 -33.17 29.23 -22.09
CA ARG A 96 -34.39 28.49 -22.40
C ARG A 96 -35.41 28.78 -21.30
N PRO A 97 -36.65 29.15 -21.64
CA PRO A 97 -37.71 29.31 -20.65
C PRO A 97 -38.03 27.92 -20.09
N GLY A 98 -37.61 27.67 -18.84
CA GLY A 98 -37.79 26.38 -18.16
C GLY A 98 -36.73 26.01 -17.11
N ASP A 99 -35.65 26.79 -16.95
CA ASP A 99 -34.52 26.47 -16.05
C ASP A 99 -34.70 26.99 -14.60
N GLU A 100 -35.93 27.31 -14.18
CA GLU A 100 -36.26 27.73 -12.80
C GLU A 100 -36.68 26.58 -11.88
N GLY A 101 -36.44 25.33 -12.29
CA GLY A 101 -36.61 24.16 -11.42
C GLY A 101 -35.29 23.79 -10.77
N GLY A 102 -35.10 24.19 -9.50
CA GLY A 102 -33.92 23.92 -8.69
C GLY A 102 -33.28 22.54 -8.97
N GLY A 103 -32.12 22.56 -9.61
CA GLY A 103 -31.32 21.36 -9.83
C GLY A 103 -30.88 20.80 -8.48
N VAL A 104 -31.62 19.82 -7.98
CA VAL A 104 -31.20 18.97 -6.87
C VAL A 104 -29.81 18.44 -7.24
N PRO A 105 -28.75 18.71 -6.45
CA PRO A 105 -27.43 18.15 -6.72
C PRO A 105 -27.58 16.64 -6.85
N GLY A 106 -27.33 16.10 -8.05
CA GLY A 106 -27.42 14.67 -8.30
C GLY A 106 -26.59 13.90 -7.25
N PRO A 107 -26.98 12.67 -6.88
CA PRO A 107 -26.28 11.90 -5.85
C PRO A 107 -24.78 11.88 -6.17
N ARG A 108 -23.96 12.44 -5.26
CA ARG A 108 -22.50 12.36 -5.41
C ARG A 108 -22.15 10.88 -5.54
N PRO A 109 -21.36 10.47 -6.56
CA PRO A 109 -20.96 9.08 -6.70
C PRO A 109 -20.32 8.62 -5.39
N ALA A 110 -20.77 7.48 -4.87
CA ALA A 110 -20.29 6.94 -3.61
C ALA A 110 -18.76 6.75 -3.70
N PRO A 111 -18.00 7.11 -2.64
CA PRO A 111 -16.56 6.91 -2.65
C PRO A 111 -16.25 5.42 -2.84
N PRO A 112 -15.23 5.06 -3.64
CA PRO A 112 -14.86 3.66 -3.82
C PRO A 112 -14.45 3.03 -2.49
N SER A 113 -14.82 1.76 -2.31
CA SER A 113 -14.52 1.03 -1.08
C SER A 113 -13.01 0.83 -0.91
N PRO A 114 -12.48 0.88 0.34
CA PRO A 114 -11.04 0.69 0.60
C PRO A 114 -10.59 -0.77 0.50
N TRP A 115 -11.54 -1.71 0.57
CA TRP A 115 -11.26 -3.14 0.70
C TRP A 115 -10.36 -3.73 -0.39
N PRO A 116 -10.52 -3.40 -1.70
CA PRO A 116 -9.64 -3.95 -2.73
C PRO A 116 -8.18 -3.55 -2.51
N ALA A 117 -7.92 -2.31 -2.06
CA ALA A 117 -6.57 -1.85 -1.78
C ALA A 117 -5.96 -2.59 -0.58
N VAL A 118 -6.72 -2.76 0.50
CA VAL A 118 -6.29 -3.51 1.69
C VAL A 118 -5.99 -4.97 1.33
N VAL A 119 -6.90 -5.63 0.62
CA VAL A 119 -6.75 -7.04 0.22
C VAL A 119 -5.59 -7.23 -0.74
N SER A 120 -5.44 -6.34 -1.75
CA SER A 120 -4.32 -6.44 -2.70
C SER A 120 -2.96 -6.22 -2.04
N ALA A 121 -2.86 -5.29 -1.07
CA ALA A 121 -1.63 -5.08 -0.32
C ALA A 121 -1.30 -6.28 0.59
N ALA A 122 -2.30 -6.81 1.30
CA ALA A 122 -2.16 -8.01 2.11
C ALA A 122 -1.70 -9.23 1.28
N ALA A 123 -2.35 -9.46 0.13
CA ALA A 123 -1.99 -10.53 -0.79
C ALA A 123 -0.59 -10.34 -1.39
N ALA A 124 -0.21 -9.11 -1.73
CA ALA A 124 1.13 -8.81 -2.25
C ALA A 124 2.23 -9.06 -1.21
N VAL A 125 2.01 -8.66 0.05
CA VAL A 125 2.95 -8.93 1.15
C VAL A 125 3.10 -10.44 1.35
N TRP A 126 2.00 -11.17 1.41
CA TRP A 126 2.01 -12.63 1.54
C TRP A 126 2.80 -13.29 0.40
N ALA A 127 2.48 -12.94 -0.86
CA ALA A 127 3.12 -13.51 -2.03
C ALA A 127 4.62 -13.20 -2.08
N VAL A 128 5.03 -11.96 -1.79
CA VAL A 128 6.44 -11.56 -1.81
C VAL A 128 7.22 -12.22 -0.70
N MET A 129 6.66 -12.34 0.52
CA MET A 129 7.34 -13.07 1.59
C MET A 129 7.57 -14.53 1.20
N LEU A 130 6.56 -15.23 0.65
CA LEU A 130 6.73 -16.61 0.21
C LEU A 130 7.71 -16.75 -0.95
N LEU A 131 7.70 -15.81 -1.90
CA LEU A 131 8.63 -15.82 -3.02
C LEU A 131 10.07 -15.60 -2.56
N VAL A 132 10.32 -14.59 -1.72
CA VAL A 132 11.66 -14.31 -1.18
C VAL A 132 12.15 -15.45 -0.30
N GLY A 133 11.27 -16.03 0.52
CA GLY A 133 11.57 -17.19 1.35
C GLY A 133 11.93 -18.43 0.56
N SER A 134 11.05 -18.81 -0.38
CA SER A 134 11.24 -19.99 -1.22
C SER A 134 12.52 -19.86 -2.05
N VAL A 135 12.73 -18.73 -2.72
CA VAL A 135 13.93 -18.48 -3.53
C VAL A 135 15.19 -18.47 -2.66
N GLY A 136 15.19 -17.73 -1.55
CA GLY A 136 16.35 -17.64 -0.67
C GLY A 136 16.73 -19.01 -0.09
N TYR A 137 15.74 -19.78 0.35
CA TYR A 137 15.96 -21.10 0.91
C TYR A 137 16.43 -22.13 -0.15
N ALA A 138 15.86 -22.09 -1.36
CA ALA A 138 16.26 -22.97 -2.46
C ALA A 138 17.69 -22.67 -2.95
N VAL A 139 18.11 -21.40 -2.96
CA VAL A 139 19.48 -21.00 -3.33
C VAL A 139 20.49 -21.53 -2.31
N VAL A 140 20.18 -21.46 -1.01
CA VAL A 140 21.08 -21.97 0.04
C VAL A 140 21.19 -23.50 0.00
N ARG A 141 20.08 -24.19 -0.26
CA ARG A 141 20.02 -25.67 -0.36
C ARG A 141 20.53 -26.22 -1.69
N GLY A 142 20.56 -25.42 -2.76
CA GLY A 142 20.96 -25.85 -4.11
C GLY A 142 19.94 -26.74 -4.84
N GLU A 143 18.76 -26.98 -4.27
CA GLU A 143 17.75 -27.89 -4.82
C GLU A 143 16.41 -27.17 -5.05
N ALA A 144 15.86 -27.30 -6.26
CA ALA A 144 14.61 -26.63 -6.67
C ALA A 144 13.37 -27.14 -5.93
N VAL A 145 13.39 -28.38 -5.41
CA VAL A 145 12.27 -28.98 -4.65
C VAL A 145 11.88 -28.12 -3.44
N TRP A 146 12.86 -27.46 -2.82
CA TRP A 146 12.62 -26.62 -1.67
C TRP A 146 11.82 -25.34 -1.96
N LEU A 147 11.71 -24.91 -3.22
CA LEU A 147 10.84 -23.79 -3.59
C LEU A 147 9.39 -24.06 -3.17
N VAL A 148 8.91 -25.27 -3.48
CA VAL A 148 7.52 -25.68 -3.23
C VAL A 148 7.34 -26.10 -1.77
N LEU A 149 8.27 -26.87 -1.21
CA LEU A 149 8.18 -27.34 0.18
C LEU A 149 8.22 -26.19 1.18
N PHE A 150 9.08 -25.19 0.96
CA PHE A 150 9.14 -24.01 1.81
C PHE A 150 7.84 -23.23 1.75
N ALA A 151 7.35 -22.94 0.54
CA ALA A 151 6.10 -22.20 0.35
C ALA A 151 4.92 -22.92 1.01
N ALA A 152 4.81 -24.24 0.84
CA ALA A 152 3.73 -25.04 1.43
C ALA A 152 3.79 -25.05 2.97
N ARG A 153 4.98 -25.14 3.56
CA ARG A 153 5.16 -25.23 5.02
C ARG A 153 5.04 -23.87 5.72
N TYR A 154 5.50 -22.79 5.08
CA TYR A 154 5.55 -21.45 5.68
C TYR A 154 4.40 -20.54 5.25
N ALA A 155 3.51 -20.96 4.34
CA ALA A 155 2.32 -20.20 3.92
C ALA A 155 1.41 -19.73 5.06
N LEU A 156 1.32 -20.55 6.12
CA LEU A 156 0.49 -20.33 7.31
C LEU A 156 1.35 -20.12 8.57
N SER A 157 2.62 -19.75 8.40
CA SER A 157 3.46 -19.48 9.56
C SER A 157 2.90 -18.28 10.34
N PRO A 158 3.00 -18.29 11.68
CA PRO A 158 2.52 -17.19 12.49
C PRO A 158 3.20 -15.86 12.08
N PHE A 159 4.45 -15.91 11.60
CA PHE A 159 5.20 -14.74 11.13
C PHE A 159 4.56 -14.11 9.90
N VAL A 160 4.27 -14.94 8.90
CA VAL A 160 3.66 -14.49 7.63
C VAL A 160 2.24 -13.99 7.89
N LEU A 161 1.47 -14.68 8.72
CA LEU A 161 0.13 -14.25 9.10
C LEU A 161 0.16 -12.92 9.88
N GLY A 162 1.06 -12.77 10.84
CA GLY A 162 1.25 -11.54 11.59
C GLY A 162 1.62 -10.36 10.70
N ALA A 163 2.53 -10.57 9.75
CA ALA A 163 2.91 -9.55 8.77
C ALA A 163 1.74 -9.14 7.86
N VAL A 164 0.93 -10.10 7.39
CA VAL A 164 -0.26 -9.84 6.57
C VAL A 164 -1.30 -9.04 7.34
N VAL A 165 -1.55 -9.38 8.61
CA VAL A 165 -2.46 -8.64 9.49
C VAL A 165 -1.96 -7.22 9.73
N CYS A 166 -0.67 -7.05 10.06
CA CYS A 166 -0.07 -5.73 10.25
C CYS A 166 -0.17 -4.88 8.97
N ALA A 167 0.10 -5.47 7.80
CA ALA A 167 -0.03 -4.77 6.52
C ALA A 167 -1.46 -4.30 6.26
N ALA A 168 -2.44 -5.18 6.50
CA ALA A 168 -3.85 -4.85 6.35
C ALA A 168 -4.27 -3.70 7.29
N LEU A 169 -3.85 -3.75 8.56
CA LEU A 169 -4.14 -2.71 9.55
C LEU A 169 -3.50 -1.36 9.18
N VAL A 170 -2.24 -1.35 8.73
CA VAL A 170 -1.54 -0.12 8.34
C VAL A 170 -2.19 0.52 7.11
N VAL A 171 -2.49 -0.27 6.08
CA VAL A 171 -3.13 0.22 4.86
C VAL A 171 -4.54 0.72 5.17
N LEU A 172 -5.32 -0.03 5.94
CA LEU A 172 -6.66 0.39 6.34
C LEU A 172 -6.61 1.68 7.18
N GLY A 173 -5.70 1.75 8.16
CA GLY A 173 -5.51 2.92 9.01
C GLY A 173 -5.14 4.17 8.21
N THR A 174 -4.24 4.03 7.24
CA THR A 174 -3.83 5.14 6.37
C THR A 174 -4.99 5.61 5.49
N LEU A 175 -5.76 4.67 4.92
CA LEU A 175 -6.94 5.00 4.13
C LEU A 175 -8.03 5.67 4.99
N LEU A 176 -8.22 5.26 6.24
CA LEU A 176 -9.16 5.88 7.16
C LEU A 176 -8.74 7.30 7.53
N VAL A 177 -7.46 7.52 7.86
CA VAL A 177 -6.90 8.86 8.14
C VAL A 177 -7.04 9.77 6.93
N SER A 178 -6.74 9.27 5.72
CA SER A 178 -6.87 10.06 4.48
C SER A 178 -8.31 10.50 4.17
N ARG A 179 -9.30 9.75 4.65
CA ARG A 179 -10.72 10.13 4.53
C ARG A 179 -11.17 11.07 5.64
N ALA A 180 -10.48 11.06 6.78
CA ALA A 180 -10.83 11.84 7.95
C ALA A 180 -10.30 13.27 7.91
N GLU A 181 -9.31 13.60 7.06
CA GLU A 181 -8.93 14.97 6.75
C GLU A 181 -9.92 15.58 5.74
N PRO A 182 -10.92 16.37 6.17
CA PRO A 182 -11.75 17.13 5.27
C PRO A 182 -10.93 18.34 4.82
N ALA A 183 -11.08 18.73 3.55
CA ALA A 183 -10.45 19.93 2.98
C ALA A 183 -10.53 21.11 3.97
N ARG A 184 -9.38 21.55 4.48
CA ARG A 184 -9.21 22.88 5.06
C ARG A 184 -8.92 23.86 3.93
#